data_AF-A0A7Y2ASQ0-F1
#
_entry.id   AF-A0A7Y2ASQ0-F1
#
_cell.length_a   1.000
_cell.length_b   1.000
_cell.length_c   1.000
_cell.angle_alpha   90.00
_cell.angle_beta   90.00
_cell.angle_gamma   90.00
#
_symmetry.space_group_name_H-M   'P 1'
#
loop_
_entity.id
_entity.type
_entity.pdbx_description
1 polymer ?
#
loop_
_entity_poly.entity_id
_entity_poly.type
_entity_poly.pdbx_seq_one_letter_code
_entity_poly.pdbx_strand_id
1 'polypeptide(L)' 'VFMKVSKVKRGYYQVEFIPITTHGKETKEHEITEQFLRLTEQQIKERPEHYLWTHRRWKHRKKAPKSLS' A
#
# COMPACT_ATOMS: atom_id res chain seq x y z
N VAL A 1 8.85 5.83 -3.65
CA VAL A 1 8.52 4.95 -4.79
C VAL A 1 7.63 3.82 -4.30
N PHE A 2 6.67 3.37 -5.10
CA PHE A 2 5.81 2.21 -4.87
C PHE A 2 6.28 1.07 -5.79
N MET A 3 6.33 -0.15 -5.27
CA MET A 3 6.79 -1.32 -6.03
C MET A 3 5.60 -2.23 -6.31
N LYS A 4 5.10 -2.20 -7.54
CA LYS A 4 4.00 -3.05 -7.98
C LYS A 4 4.56 -4.37 -8.50
N VAL A 5 4.33 -5.45 -7.76
CA VAL A 5 4.74 -6.81 -8.15
C VAL A 5 3.55 -7.58 -8.71
N SER A 6 3.69 -8.09 -9.92
CA SER A 6 2.65 -8.84 -10.63
C SER A 6 3.15 -10.23 -11.01
N LYS A 7 2.37 -11.27 -10.72
CA LYS A 7 2.66 -12.63 -11.18
C LYS A 7 2.19 -12.77 -12.62
N VAL A 8 3.11 -13.07 -13.54
CA VAL A 8 2.79 -13.25 -14.97
C VAL A 8 2.47 -14.72 -15.27
N LYS A 9 3.31 -15.62 -14.77
CA LYS A 9 3.13 -17.09 -14.86
C LYS A 9 3.91 -17.78 -13.74
N ARG A 10 3.81 -19.11 -13.62
CA ARG A 10 4.53 -19.87 -12.59
C ARG A 10 6.04 -19.59 -12.67
N GLY A 11 6.61 -19.05 -11.60
CA GLY A 11 8.04 -18.72 -11.51
C GLY A 11 8.45 -17.40 -12.16
N TYR A 12 7.53 -16.62 -12.74
CA TYR A 12 7.84 -15.35 -13.39
C TYR A 12 7.00 -14.22 -12.79
N TYR A 13 7.72 -13.22 -12.30
CA TYR A 13 7.16 -12.01 -11.70
C TYR A 13 7.69 -10.80 -12.44
N GLN A 14 6.82 -9.82 -12.63
CA GLN A 14 7.16 -8.51 -13.16
C GLN A 14 7.09 -7.50 -12.02
N VAL A 15 8.04 -6.58 -12.01
CA VAL A 15 8.08 -5.47 -11.05
C VAL A 15 8.01 -4.17 -11.82
N GLU A 16 7.10 -3.29 -11.40
CA GLU A 16 6.97 -1.93 -11.88
C GLU A 16 7.26 -0.97 -10.73
N PHE A 17 8.15 0.00 -10.97
CA PHE A 17 8.49 1.04 -10.01
C PHE A 17 7.69 2.30 -10.33
N ILE A 18 6.76 2.64 -9.45
CA ILE A 18 5.87 3.79 -9.61
C ILE A 18 6.38 4.90 -8.68
N PRO A 19 6.92 6.01 -9.20
CA PRO A 19 7.32 7.15 -8.38
C PRO A 19 6.10 7.70 -7.62
N ILE A 20 6.22 7.85 -6.30
CA ILE A 20 5.17 8.48 -5.46
C ILE A 20 5.39 9.99 -5.41
N THR A 21 6.64 10.40 -5.24
CA THR A 21 7.11 11.78 -5.31
C THR A 21 8.59 11.78 -5.64
N THR A 22 9.06 12.82 -6.32
CA THR A 22 10.49 13.12 -6.55
C THR A 22 11.02 14.16 -5.56
N HIS A 23 10.13 14.85 -4.82
CA HIS A 23 10.46 15.93 -3.89
C HIS A 23 9.80 15.65 -2.52
N GLY A 24 10.28 14.60 -1.84
CA GLY A 24 9.65 14.12 -0.60
C GLY A 24 9.56 15.16 0.53
N LYS A 25 10.51 16.09 0.60
CA LYS A 25 10.54 17.16 1.63
C LYS A 25 9.43 18.21 1.47
N GLU A 26 8.84 18.30 0.29
CA GLU A 26 7.79 19.27 -0.04
C GLU A 26 6.38 18.69 0.11
N THR A 27 6.29 17.40 0.44
CA THR A 27 5.00 16.74 0.62
C THR A 27 4.36 17.13 1.95
N LYS A 28 3.03 17.21 1.95
CA LYS A 28 2.27 17.43 3.17
C LYS A 28 2.40 16.24 4.11
N GLU A 29 2.12 16.47 5.38
CA GLU A 29 2.04 15.39 6.36
C GLU A 29 1.13 14.26 5.85
N HIS A 30 1.60 13.02 5.97
CA HIS A 30 0.95 11.79 5.50
C HIS A 30 0.71 11.62 3.99
N GLU A 31 1.02 12.61 3.14
CA GLU A 31 0.72 12.57 1.70
C GLU A 31 1.35 11.35 1.00
N ILE A 32 2.62 11.07 1.26
CA ILE A 32 3.33 9.91 0.69
C ILE A 32 2.66 8.60 1.13
N THR A 33 2.26 8.50 2.40
CA THR A 33 1.62 7.30 2.95
C THR A 33 0.22 7.10 2.38
N GLU A 34 -0.57 8.17 2.26
CA GLU A 34 -1.89 8.16 1.61
C GLU A 34 -1.79 7.66 0.16
N GLN A 35 -0.85 8.20 -0.62
CA GLN A 35 -0.65 7.75 -2.00
C GLN A 35 -0.19 6.30 -2.08
N PHE A 36 0.70 5.88 -1.17
CA PHE A 36 1.11 4.47 -1.08
C PHE A 36 -0.09 3.55 -0.80
N LEU A 37 -0.98 3.94 0.12
CA LEU A 37 -2.18 3.17 0.46
C LEU A 37 -3.15 3.12 -0.72
N ARG A 38 -3.36 4.22 -1.44
CA ARG A 38 -4.20 4.24 -2.66
C ARG A 38 -3.70 3.30 -3.75
N LEU A 39 -2.39 3.30 -4.02
CA LEU A 39 -1.77 2.38 -4.97
C LEU A 39 -1.89 0.92 -4.52
N THR A 40 -1.73 0.67 -3.22
CA THR A 40 -1.93 -0.65 -2.62
C THR A 40 -3.38 -1.12 -2.81
N GLU A 41 -4.37 -0.28 -2.49
CA GLU A 41 -5.79 -0.60 -2.66
C GLU A 41 -6.14 -0.87 -4.12
N GLN A 42 -5.59 -0.07 -5.05
CA GLN A 42 -5.76 -0.31 -6.48
C GLN A 42 -5.22 -1.68 -6.89
N GLN A 43 -3.99 -2.03 -6.49
CA GLN A 43 -3.40 -3.33 -6.82
C GLN A 43 -4.20 -4.50 -6.23
N ILE A 44 -4.74 -4.36 -5.01
CA ILE A 44 -5.61 -5.37 -4.40
C ILE A 44 -6.92 -5.51 -5.18
N LYS A 45 -7.52 -4.40 -5.64
CA LYS A 45 -8.74 -4.44 -6.45
C LYS A 45 -8.50 -5.08 -7.81
N GLU A 46 -7.34 -4.85 -8.43
CA GLU A 46 -6.96 -5.45 -9.70
C GLU A 46 -6.80 -6.98 -9.60
N ARG A 47 -6.12 -7.48 -8.56
CA ARG A 47 -5.91 -8.92 -8.32
C ARG A 47 -6.10 -9.30 -6.84
N PRO A 48 -7.36 -9.37 -6.35
CA PRO A 48 -7.62 -9.66 -4.94
C PRO A 48 -7.09 -11.01 -4.51
N GLU A 49 -7.06 -12.00 -5.41
CA GLU A 49 -6.54 -13.35 -5.16
C GLU A 49 -5.05 -13.41 -4.82
N HIS A 50 -4.29 -12.33 -5.09
CA HIS A 50 -2.86 -12.25 -4.78
C HIS A 50 -2.56 -11.48 -3.49
N TYR A 51 -3.57 -10.92 -2.84
CA TYR A 51 -3.39 -10.25 -1.55
C TYR A 51 -3.38 -11.24 -0.39
N LEU A 52 -2.60 -10.93 0.66
CA LEU A 52 -2.44 -11.77 1.84
C LEU A 52 -3.59 -11.58 2.83
N TRP A 53 -4.79 -12.05 2.47
CA TRP A 53 -6.01 -11.91 3.29
C TRP A 53 -5.92 -12.50 4.71
N THR A 54 -4.99 -13.42 4.94
CA THR A 54 -4.72 -13.99 6.27
C THR A 54 -4.11 -12.97 7.25
N HIS A 55 -3.57 -11.86 6.74
CA HIS A 55 -3.02 -10.80 7.57
C HIS A 55 -4.14 -9.99 8.25
N ARG A 56 -4.23 -10.05 9.59
CA ARG A 56 -5.19 -9.28 10.41
C ARG A 56 -4.83 -7.79 10.49
N ARG A 57 -4.86 -7.09 9.35
CA ARG A 57 -4.35 -5.71 9.19
C ARG A 57 -5.00 -4.71 10.17
N TRP A 58 -6.29 -4.87 10.46
CA TRP A 58 -7.09 -3.92 11.24
C TRP A 58 -7.27 -4.27 12.72
N LYS A 59 -6.50 -5.23 13.25
CA LYS A 59 -6.65 -5.74 14.64
C LYS A 59 -6.52 -4.67 15.75
N HIS A 60 -5.90 -3.52 15.45
CA HIS A 60 -5.70 -2.42 16.39
C HIS A 60 -6.59 -1.18 16.14
N ARG A 61 -7.47 -1.20 15.13
CA ARG A 61 -8.27 -0.02 14.74
C ARG A 61 -9.12 0.56 15.89
N LYS A 62 -9.52 -0.28 16.84
CA LYS A 62 -10.35 0.10 18.01
C LYS A 62 -9.56 0.27 19.31
N LYS A 63 -8.21 0.21 19.27
CA LYS A 63 -7.34 0.27 20.45
C LYS A 63 -6.57 1.59 20.57
N ALA A 64 -6.96 2.62 19.82
CA ALA A 64 -6.34 3.94 19.95
C ALA A 64 -6.60 4.50 21.36
N PRO A 65 -5.58 5.06 22.04
CA PRO A 65 -5.74 5.67 23.35
C PRO A 65 -6.74 6.83 23.27
N LYS A 66 -7.64 6.94 24.26
CA LYS A 66 -8.74 7.92 24.32
C LYS A 66 -8.28 9.40 24.46
N SER A 67 -6.98 9.69 24.42
CA SER A 67 -6.42 11.01 24.77
C SER A 67 -6.20 11.95 23.58
N LEU A 68 -6.80 11.69 22.42
CA LEU A 68 -6.72 12.56 21.23
C LEU A 68 -8.09 12.70 20.53
N SER A 69 -9.17 12.78 21.32
CA SER A 69 -10.50 13.17 20.84
C SER A 69 -10.80 14.61 21.19
#